data_AF-A0A1Y1NJH5-F1
#
_entry.id   AF-A0A1Y1NJH5-F1
#
_cell.length_a   1.000
_cell.length_b   1.000
_cell.length_c   1.000
_cell.angle_alpha   90.00
_cell.angle_beta   90.00
_cell.angle_gamma   90.00
#
_symmetry.space_group_name_H-M   'P 1'
#
loop_
_entity.id
_entity.type
_entity.pdbx_description
1 polymer ?
#
loop_
_entity_poly.entity_id
_entity_poly.type
_entity_poly.pdbx_seq_one_letter_code
_entity_poly.pdbx_strand_id
1 'polypeptide(L)'
;MVNLCDPDKPEEKTFAELVKIVKKHLEPAPSEIAERYKFRLRKQELNESVSEYVTALKSLAKKCNFKSTLEENLRDQLVYGLKSDVIKQRLFAETDLTYAKAVELSTNMERAEKEVNLIDKAQVVCKIQRGVQKPNASNSRRCTIDVITKMAESGNTTRRQQCPPVVPLWKRPANVAVNPTIPANNVFSEMQFVWLARRRGILSLHAHFK
;
A
#
# COMPACT_ATOMS: atom_id res chain seq x y z
N MET A 1 19.03 36.41 31.45
CA MET A 1 17.84 35.87 32.14
C MET A 1 16.65 36.67 31.62
N VAL A 2 15.64 36.04 31.05
CA VAL A 2 14.49 36.76 30.46
C VAL A 2 13.40 36.89 31.54
N ASN A 3 12.96 38.10 31.83
CA ASN A 3 11.80 38.34 32.69
C ASN A 3 10.52 38.17 31.86
N LEU A 4 9.70 37.16 32.18
CA LEU A 4 8.54 36.80 31.36
C LEU A 4 7.34 37.74 31.52
N CYS A 5 7.36 38.65 32.50
CA CYS A 5 6.21 39.51 32.82
C CYS A 5 6.33 40.95 32.32
N ASP A 6 7.51 41.38 31.84
CA ASP A 6 7.77 42.75 31.41
C ASP A 6 6.78 43.21 30.32
N PRO A 7 6.26 44.45 30.37
CA PRO A 7 6.56 45.52 31.34
C PRO A 7 5.76 45.46 32.65
N ASP A 8 4.76 44.57 32.77
CA ASP A 8 3.88 44.51 33.94
C ASP A 8 4.48 43.69 35.08
N LYS A 9 4.06 43.95 36.31
CA LYS A 9 4.50 43.15 37.45
C LYS A 9 3.75 41.82 37.49
N PRO A 10 4.39 40.72 37.94
CA PRO A 10 3.69 39.44 38.10
C PRO A 10 2.55 39.51 39.13
N GLU A 11 2.61 40.47 40.06
CA GLU A 11 1.58 40.73 41.09
C GLU A 11 0.29 41.34 40.52
N GLU A 12 0.36 41.97 39.35
CA GLU A 12 -0.79 42.63 38.70
C GLU A 12 -1.56 41.65 37.79
N LYS A 13 -1.00 40.46 37.55
CA LYS A 13 -1.56 39.43 36.67
C LYS A 13 -2.29 38.37 37.49
N THR A 14 -3.40 37.88 36.95
CA THR A 14 -4.11 36.77 37.56
C THR A 14 -3.28 35.49 37.48
N PHE A 15 -3.50 34.55 38.40
CA PHE A 15 -2.85 33.24 38.38
C PHE A 15 -3.01 32.54 37.01
N ALA A 16 -4.18 32.66 36.37
CA ALA A 16 -4.43 32.09 35.04
C ALA A 16 -3.55 32.69 33.95
N GLU A 17 -3.25 33.99 34.01
CA GLU A 17 -2.38 34.68 33.06
C GLU A 17 -0.91 34.32 33.27
N LEU A 18 -0.46 34.26 34.53
CA LEU A 18 0.88 33.79 34.87
C LEU A 18 1.12 32.36 34.37
N VAL A 19 0.16 31.46 34.58
CA VAL A 19 0.24 30.09 34.06
C VAL A 19 0.31 30.09 32.53
N LYS A 20 -0.44 30.94 31.83
CA LYS A 20 -0.35 31.06 30.36
C LYS A 20 1.01 31.57 29.90
N ILE A 21 1.56 32.58 30.55
CA ILE A 21 2.87 33.16 30.22
C ILE A 21 3.98 32.12 30.39
N VAL A 22 4.00 31.44 31.55
CA VAL A 22 4.96 30.37 31.83
C VAL A 22 4.80 29.22 30.83
N LYS A 23 3.57 28.78 30.55
CA LYS A 23 3.32 27.72 29.55
C LYS A 23 3.82 28.10 28.17
N LYS A 24 3.56 29.32 27.69
CA LYS A 24 4.05 29.80 26.38
C LYS A 24 5.56 29.81 26.27
N HIS A 25 6.26 30.08 27.38
CA HIS A 25 7.72 30.11 27.40
C HIS A 25 8.36 28.74 27.54
N LEU A 26 7.79 27.85 28.36
CA LEU A 26 8.30 26.50 28.56
C LEU A 26 7.98 25.58 27.38
N GLU A 27 6.79 25.75 26.79
CA GLU A 27 6.30 24.99 25.64
C GLU A 27 5.81 25.99 24.58
N PRO A 28 6.73 26.68 23.89
CA PRO A 28 6.33 27.47 22.73
C PRO A 28 5.59 26.54 21.78
N ALA A 29 4.44 27.01 21.27
CA ALA A 29 3.62 26.23 20.36
C ALA A 29 4.54 25.68 19.25
N PRO A 30 4.52 24.35 19.02
CA PRO A 30 5.43 23.76 18.04
C PRO A 30 5.19 24.46 16.70
N SER A 31 6.27 24.99 16.12
CA SER A 31 6.19 25.67 14.84
C SER A 31 5.57 24.72 13.82
N GLU A 32 4.45 25.13 13.21
CA GLU A 32 3.77 24.34 12.18
C GLU A 32 4.75 23.94 11.06
N ILE A 33 5.69 24.84 10.74
CA ILE A 33 6.74 24.62 9.75
C ILE A 33 7.68 23.50 10.21
N ALA A 34 8.09 23.49 11.48
CA ALA A 34 8.96 22.46 12.02
C ALA A 34 8.27 21.08 12.04
N GLU A 35 7.00 21.01 12.42
CA GLU A 35 6.24 19.75 12.41
C GLU A 35 6.00 19.24 10.98
N ARG A 36 5.67 20.13 10.04
CA ARG A 36 5.58 19.79 8.62
C ARG A 36 6.90 19.29 8.06
N TYR A 37 8.01 19.91 8.46
CA TYR A 37 9.34 19.46 8.06
C TYR A 37 9.63 18.03 8.58
N LYS A 38 9.35 17.76 9.86
CA LYS A 38 9.46 16.40 10.44
C LYS A 38 8.59 15.40 9.69
N PHE A 39 7.36 15.77 9.36
CA PHE A 39 6.46 14.93 8.57
C PHE A 39 7.05 14.59 7.19
N ARG A 40 7.65 15.55 6.49
CA ARG A 40 8.27 15.34 5.17
C ARG A 40 9.52 14.48 5.22
N LEU A 41 10.30 14.57 6.30
CA LEU A 41 11.49 13.72 6.48
C LEU A 41 11.15 12.27 6.78
N ARG A 42 9.94 11.99 7.27
CA ARG A 42 9.57 10.64 7.71
C ARG A 42 9.44 9.67 6.54
N LYS A 43 10.34 8.68 6.49
CA LYS A 43 10.36 7.55 5.54
C LYS A 43 10.27 6.23 6.30
N GLN A 44 9.74 5.18 5.66
CA GLN A 44 9.59 3.85 6.25
C GLN A 44 10.96 3.30 6.70
N GLU A 45 11.04 2.84 7.95
CA GLU A 45 12.26 2.24 8.50
C GLU A 45 12.50 0.83 7.96
N LEU A 46 13.73 0.33 8.03
CA LEU A 46 14.11 -0.95 7.39
C LEU A 46 13.29 -2.16 7.86
N ASN A 47 12.88 -2.16 9.13
CA ASN A 47 12.15 -3.25 9.80
C ASN A 47 10.71 -2.87 10.15
N GLU A 48 10.22 -1.75 9.62
CA GLU A 48 8.87 -1.26 9.90
C GLU A 48 7.90 -1.76 8.84
N SER A 49 6.75 -2.27 9.27
CA SER A 49 5.66 -2.64 8.37
C SER A 49 4.95 -1.41 7.78
N VAL A 50 4.32 -1.56 6.63
CA VAL A 50 3.51 -0.48 6.00
C VAL A 50 2.43 0.03 6.96
N SER A 51 1.79 -0.85 7.74
CA SER A 51 0.75 -0.47 8.73
C SER A 51 1.29 0.39 9.87
N GLU A 52 2.48 0.08 10.38
CA GLU A 52 3.14 0.87 11.43
C GLU A 52 3.55 2.23 10.89
N TYR A 53 4.12 2.25 9.68
CA TYR A 53 4.51 3.47 9.00
C TYR A 53 3.32 4.42 8.79
N VAL A 54 2.19 3.90 8.30
CA VAL A 54 0.93 4.65 8.14
C VAL A 54 0.45 5.23 9.47
N THR A 55 0.55 4.46 10.56
CA THR A 55 0.14 4.90 11.90
C THR A 55 1.05 6.01 12.43
N ALA A 56 2.35 5.90 12.20
CA ALA A 56 3.33 6.93 12.55
C ALA A 56 3.09 8.23 11.74
N LEU A 57 2.83 8.13 10.44
CA LEU A 57 2.50 9.28 9.59
C LEU A 57 1.25 10.02 10.07
N LYS A 58 0.17 9.29 10.39
CA LYS A 58 -1.06 9.89 10.95
C LYS A 58 -0.80 10.61 12.26
N SER A 59 0.08 10.07 13.10
CA SER A 59 0.44 10.65 14.40
C SER A 59 1.19 11.98 14.24
N LEU A 60 2.08 12.08 13.26
CA LEU A 60 2.80 13.32 12.94
C LEU A 60 1.88 14.35 12.27
N ALA A 61 0.98 13.91 11.39
CA ALA A 61 0.07 14.80 10.67
C ALA A 61 -0.87 15.59 11.60
N LYS A 62 -1.23 15.02 12.77
CA LYS A 62 -2.03 15.71 13.81
C LYS A 62 -1.42 17.03 14.28
N LYS A 63 -0.09 17.16 14.26
CA LYS A 63 0.65 18.35 14.72
C LYS A 63 0.90 19.37 13.60
N CYS A 64 0.60 19.03 12.35
CA CYS A 64 0.97 19.83 11.17
C CYS A 64 -0.12 20.82 10.69
N ASN A 65 -1.32 20.76 11.27
CA ASN A 65 -2.48 21.60 10.91
C ASN A 65 -2.78 21.60 9.39
N PHE A 66 -2.93 20.43 8.77
CA PHE A 66 -3.22 20.30 7.32
C PHE A 66 -4.67 20.62 6.91
N LYS A 67 -5.59 20.73 7.88
CA LYS A 67 -7.01 21.08 7.65
C LYS A 67 -7.65 20.18 6.57
N SER A 68 -8.20 20.76 5.50
CA SER A 68 -8.86 20.04 4.40
C SER A 68 -7.91 19.24 3.52
N THR A 69 -6.62 19.56 3.50
CA THR A 69 -5.61 18.90 2.63
C THR A 69 -4.94 17.70 3.31
N LEU A 70 -5.48 17.23 4.45
CA LEU A 70 -4.88 16.16 5.23
C LEU A 70 -4.70 14.86 4.43
N GLU A 71 -5.73 14.43 3.71
CA GLU A 71 -5.69 13.17 2.96
C GLU A 71 -4.70 13.21 1.80
N GLU A 72 -4.64 14.34 1.08
CA GLU A 72 -3.68 14.57 0.01
C GLU A 72 -2.24 14.53 0.53
N ASN A 73 -1.96 15.23 1.62
CA ASN A 73 -0.63 15.25 2.23
C ASN A 73 -0.21 13.87 2.74
N LEU A 74 -1.14 13.11 3.33
CA LEU A 74 -0.88 11.74 3.78
C LEU A 74 -0.62 10.79 2.62
N ARG A 75 -1.39 10.89 1.54
CA ARG A 75 -1.19 10.09 0.33
C ARG A 75 0.19 10.36 -0.28
N ASP A 76 0.51 11.62 -0.49
CA ASP A 76 1.75 12.01 -1.18
C ASP A 76 2.98 11.62 -0.34
N GLN A 77 2.90 11.79 0.99
CA GLN A 77 3.97 11.37 1.88
C GLN A 77 4.12 9.85 1.97
N LEU A 78 2.99 9.11 2.00
CA LEU A 78 3.00 7.66 1.99
C LEU A 78 3.76 7.15 0.75
N VAL A 79 3.37 7.62 -0.44
CA VAL A 79 4.00 7.20 -1.71
C VAL A 79 5.50 7.55 -1.72
N TYR A 80 5.86 8.76 -1.29
CA TYR A 80 7.27 9.19 -1.24
C TYR A 80 8.12 8.37 -0.27
N GLY A 81 7.59 8.04 0.90
CA GLY A 81 8.35 7.43 1.99
C GLY A 81 8.34 5.90 2.05
N LEU A 82 7.61 5.22 1.15
CA LEU A 82 7.64 3.76 1.05
C LEU A 82 9.04 3.24 0.68
N LYS A 83 9.42 2.09 1.25
CA LYS A 83 10.71 1.43 0.97
C LYS A 83 10.69 0.65 -0.34
N SER A 84 9.63 -0.12 -0.60
CA SER A 84 9.54 -0.98 -1.79
C SER A 84 9.25 -0.15 -3.05
N ASP A 85 10.16 -0.20 -4.03
CA ASP A 85 9.98 0.45 -5.32
C ASP A 85 8.91 -0.23 -6.17
N VAL A 86 8.68 -1.53 -5.98
CA VAL A 86 7.61 -2.28 -6.67
C VAL A 86 6.23 -1.75 -6.28
N ILE A 87 6.02 -1.51 -4.99
CA ILE A 87 4.79 -0.92 -4.47
C ILE A 87 4.63 0.51 -5.02
N LYS A 88 5.69 1.33 -5.00
CA LYS A 88 5.66 2.68 -5.59
C LYS A 88 5.28 2.68 -7.07
N GLN A 89 5.88 1.79 -7.86
CA GLN A 89 5.55 1.65 -9.28
C GLN A 89 4.07 1.30 -9.48
N ARG A 90 3.53 0.38 -8.68
CA ARG A 90 2.10 0.04 -8.73
C ARG A 90 1.22 1.23 -8.38
N LEU A 91 1.58 1.99 -7.35
CA LEU A 91 0.83 3.19 -6.93
C LEU A 91 0.86 4.29 -8.00
N PHE A 92 1.97 4.47 -8.71
CA PHE A 92 2.06 5.43 -9.82
C PHE A 92 1.29 5.01 -11.07
N ALA A 93 0.95 3.73 -11.21
CA ALA A 93 0.17 3.23 -12.34
C ALA A 93 -1.35 3.48 -12.17
N GLU A 94 -1.83 3.79 -10.96
CA GLU A 94 -3.24 4.07 -10.70
C GLU A 94 -3.61 5.50 -11.12
N THR A 95 -4.71 5.68 -11.86
CA THR A 95 -5.13 7.00 -12.37
C THR A 95 -5.75 7.88 -11.29
N ASP A 96 -6.60 7.30 -10.43
CA ASP A 96 -7.31 8.00 -9.36
C ASP A 96 -6.91 7.44 -7.99
N LEU A 97 -5.72 7.86 -7.55
CA LEU A 97 -5.15 7.42 -6.28
C LEU A 97 -5.70 8.25 -5.12
N THR A 98 -6.53 7.62 -4.28
CA THR A 98 -6.96 8.16 -2.98
C THR A 98 -6.08 7.61 -1.86
N TYR A 99 -6.05 8.29 -0.71
CA TYR A 99 -5.28 7.83 0.44
C TYR A 99 -5.69 6.43 0.90
N ALA A 100 -7.00 6.16 0.98
CA ALA A 100 -7.53 4.85 1.38
C ALA A 100 -7.06 3.74 0.43
N LYS A 101 -7.18 3.95 -0.90
CA LYS A 101 -6.70 3.00 -1.90
C LYS A 101 -5.19 2.77 -1.81
N ALA A 102 -4.41 3.82 -1.59
CA ALA A 102 -2.96 3.71 -1.46
C ALA A 102 -2.55 2.82 -0.26
N VAL A 103 -3.24 2.98 0.88
CA VAL A 103 -3.01 2.15 2.07
C VAL A 103 -3.40 0.69 1.83
N GLU A 104 -4.55 0.45 1.20
CA GLU A 104 -5.01 -0.90 0.90
C GLU A 104 -4.05 -1.64 -0.04
N LEU A 105 -3.70 -1.01 -1.18
CA LEU A 105 -2.79 -1.59 -2.18
C LEU A 105 -1.42 -1.89 -1.58
N SER A 106 -0.83 -0.94 -0.85
CA SER A 106 0.49 -1.12 -0.23
C SER A 106 0.50 -2.23 0.82
N THR A 107 -0.55 -2.33 1.65
CA THR A 107 -0.68 -3.41 2.65
C THR A 107 -0.87 -4.78 2.00
N ASN A 108 -1.72 -4.86 0.97
CA ASN A 108 -1.98 -6.10 0.25
C ASN A 108 -0.73 -6.60 -0.48
N MET A 109 0.02 -5.70 -1.12
CA MET A 109 1.28 -6.06 -1.78
C MET A 109 2.34 -6.50 -0.78
N GLU A 110 2.54 -5.79 0.33
CA GLU A 110 3.49 -6.20 1.37
C GLU A 110 3.13 -7.59 1.92
N ARG A 111 1.85 -7.85 2.14
CA ARG A 111 1.37 -9.16 2.57
C ARG A 111 1.65 -10.25 1.54
N ALA A 112 1.34 -10.00 0.27
CA ALA A 112 1.60 -10.95 -0.81
C ALA A 112 3.11 -11.26 -0.95
N GLU A 113 3.97 -10.24 -0.87
CA GLU A 113 5.42 -10.40 -0.87
C GLU A 113 5.89 -11.26 0.32
N LYS A 114 5.36 -11.02 1.52
CA LYS A 114 5.66 -11.84 2.71
C LYS A 114 5.22 -13.29 2.52
N GLU A 115 4.03 -13.54 1.99
CA GLU A 115 3.49 -14.89 1.75
C GLU A 115 4.33 -15.66 0.73
N VAL A 116 4.71 -15.03 -0.40
CA VAL A 116 5.59 -15.64 -1.40
C VAL A 116 6.94 -16.02 -0.80
N ASN A 117 7.55 -15.12 -0.03
CA ASN A 117 8.83 -15.38 0.65
C ASN A 117 8.76 -16.56 1.65
N LEU A 118 7.61 -16.77 2.31
CA LEU A 118 7.41 -17.91 3.19
C LEU A 118 7.29 -19.23 2.41
N ILE A 119 6.57 -19.21 1.29
CA ILE A 119 6.44 -20.39 0.41
C ILE A 119 7.81 -20.78 -0.14
N ASP A 120 8.60 -19.83 -0.63
CA ASP A 120 9.93 -20.10 -1.18
C ASP A 120 10.88 -20.70 -0.12
N LYS A 121 10.86 -20.17 1.10
CA LYS A 121 11.64 -20.72 2.23
C LYS A 121 11.20 -22.15 2.56
N ALA A 122 9.89 -22.42 2.57
CA ALA A 122 9.37 -23.77 2.82
C ALA A 122 9.77 -24.78 1.73
N GLN A 123 9.78 -24.37 0.45
CA GLN A 123 10.21 -25.21 -0.66
C GLN A 123 11.69 -25.60 -0.58
N VAL A 124 12.55 -24.72 -0.08
CA VAL A 124 13.98 -25.02 0.13
C VAL A 124 14.19 -26.08 1.21
N VAL A 125 13.42 -26.03 2.30
CA VAL A 125 13.49 -27.02 3.39
C VAL A 125 13.12 -28.43 2.91
N CYS A 126 12.06 -28.55 2.09
CA CYS A 126 11.65 -29.84 1.54
C CYS A 126 12.67 -30.45 0.55
N LYS A 127 13.45 -29.63 -0.16
CA LYS A 127 14.51 -30.12 -1.06
C LYS A 127 15.73 -30.66 -0.31
N ILE A 128 16.10 -30.04 0.82
CA ILE A 128 17.23 -30.48 1.65
C ILE A 128 16.92 -31.85 2.30
N GLN A 129 15.68 -32.08 2.73
CA GLN A 129 15.24 -33.37 3.29
C GLN A 129 15.25 -34.52 2.27
N ARG A 130 15.14 -34.23 0.96
CA ARG A 130 15.20 -35.23 -0.11
C ARG A 130 16.63 -35.54 -0.58
N GLY A 131 17.62 -34.74 -0.17
CA GLY A 131 19.04 -34.88 -0.55
C GLY A 131 19.89 -35.74 0.40
N VAL A 132 19.34 -36.22 1.52
CA VAL A 132 20.05 -37.09 2.48
C VAL A 132 19.36 -38.47 2.53
N GLN A 133 19.42 -39.22 1.43
CA GLN A 133 19.23 -40.67 1.48
C GLN A 133 20.55 -41.33 1.09
N LYS A 134 21.28 -41.84 2.08
CA LYS A 134 22.35 -42.83 1.81
C LYS A 134 21.66 -44.11 1.31
N PRO A 135 22.09 -44.69 0.18
CA PRO A 135 21.54 -45.96 -0.27
C PRO A 135 22.12 -47.07 0.60
N ASN A 136 21.36 -47.55 1.57
CA ASN A 136 21.70 -48.81 2.22
C ASN A 136 20.85 -49.91 1.59
N ALA A 137 21.47 -50.62 0.66
CA ALA A 137 21.02 -51.91 0.22
C ALA A 137 21.22 -52.93 1.35
N SER A 138 20.14 -53.45 1.91
CA SER A 138 20.11 -54.86 2.34
C SER A 138 18.67 -55.33 2.52
N ASN A 139 18.51 -56.55 2.06
CA ASN A 139 17.30 -57.23 1.70
C ASN A 139 16.67 -57.96 2.90
N SER A 140 15.37 -58.27 2.77
CA SER A 140 14.75 -59.52 3.23
C SER A 140 13.99 -59.55 4.58
N ARG A 141 12.69 -59.86 4.42
CA ARG A 141 11.74 -60.63 5.27
C ARG A 141 10.92 -59.92 6.36
N ARG A 142 9.68 -59.63 5.99
CA ARG A 142 8.41 -60.21 6.53
C ARG A 142 8.24 -60.33 8.05
N CYS A 143 7.23 -59.62 8.57
CA CYS A 143 6.25 -60.06 9.58
C CYS A 143 5.01 -59.15 9.40
N THR A 144 3.85 -59.58 8.88
CA THR A 144 2.72 -60.24 9.60
C THR A 144 2.55 -59.70 11.01
N ILE A 145 1.44 -59.04 11.37
CA ILE A 145 0.16 -59.70 11.69
C ILE A 145 -1.00 -58.70 11.54
N ASP A 146 -2.12 -59.24 11.07
CA ASP A 146 -3.49 -58.71 10.88
C ASP A 146 -4.06 -57.98 12.12
N VAL A 147 -5.17 -57.22 12.13
CA VAL A 147 -6.60 -57.55 11.89
C VAL A 147 -7.30 -56.16 11.95
N ILE A 148 -8.22 -55.72 11.09
CA ILE A 148 -9.64 -56.09 11.04
C ILE A 148 -10.19 -55.59 9.69
N THR A 149 -10.47 -56.53 8.80
CA THR A 149 -11.54 -56.40 7.81
C THR A 149 -12.83 -56.82 8.51
N LYS A 150 -13.81 -55.92 8.62
CA LYS A 150 -15.22 -56.29 8.80
C LYS A 150 -16.04 -55.58 7.73
N MET A 151 -16.74 -56.42 6.97
CA MET A 151 -17.64 -56.11 5.86
C MET A 151 -18.82 -55.23 6.32
N ALA A 152 -19.26 -54.32 5.46
CA ALA A 152 -20.66 -53.90 5.39
C ALA A 152 -20.95 -53.42 3.97
N GLU A 153 -21.59 -54.29 3.19
CA GLU A 153 -22.33 -53.93 2.01
C GLU A 153 -23.54 -53.08 2.43
N SER A 154 -23.65 -51.87 1.88
CA SER A 154 -24.92 -51.18 1.70
C SER A 154 -24.68 -50.17 0.59
N GLY A 155 -25.39 -50.36 -0.52
CA GLY A 155 -25.31 -49.50 -1.68
C GLY A 155 -25.56 -48.04 -1.33
N ASN A 156 -24.75 -47.16 -1.91
CA ASN A 156 -25.25 -45.88 -2.39
C ASN A 156 -24.41 -45.45 -3.59
N THR A 157 -24.95 -45.72 -4.77
CA THR A 157 -24.42 -45.28 -6.06
C THR A 157 -24.59 -43.76 -6.16
N THR A 158 -23.71 -43.01 -5.49
CA THR A 158 -23.58 -41.58 -5.79
C THR A 158 -22.60 -41.44 -6.94
N ARG A 159 -23.20 -41.45 -8.13
CA ARG A 159 -22.70 -40.96 -9.42
C ARG A 159 -21.46 -40.06 -9.26
N ARG A 160 -20.28 -40.60 -9.62
CA ARG A 160 -19.14 -39.76 -10.00
C ARG A 160 -19.63 -38.88 -11.13
N GLN A 161 -19.81 -37.58 -10.88
CA GLN A 161 -19.87 -36.65 -11.99
C GLN A 161 -18.48 -36.66 -12.62
N GLN A 162 -18.37 -37.28 -13.79
CA GLN A 162 -17.23 -37.08 -14.67
C GLN A 162 -17.17 -35.57 -14.96
N CYS A 163 -16.05 -34.92 -14.63
CA CYS A 163 -15.76 -33.60 -15.17
C CYS A 163 -15.81 -33.68 -16.70
N PRO A 164 -16.48 -32.75 -17.40
CA PRO A 164 -16.45 -32.73 -18.85
C PRO A 164 -15.01 -32.52 -19.34
N PRO A 165 -14.61 -33.14 -20.47
CA PRO A 165 -13.28 -32.97 -21.02
C PRO A 165 -13.05 -31.50 -21.39
N VAL A 166 -11.88 -30.97 -21.01
CA VAL A 166 -11.44 -29.63 -21.40
C VAL A 166 -11.24 -29.62 -22.91
N VAL A 167 -12.12 -28.94 -23.64
CA VAL A 167 -11.98 -28.78 -25.09
C VAL A 167 -10.97 -27.67 -25.38
N PRO A 168 -9.91 -27.91 -26.17
CA PRO A 168 -8.92 -26.89 -26.52
C PRO A 168 -9.56 -25.67 -27.21
N LEU A 169 -9.07 -24.47 -26.86
CA LEU A 169 -9.62 -23.17 -27.28
C LEU A 169 -9.75 -22.98 -28.80
N TRP A 170 -9.00 -23.74 -29.60
CA TRP A 170 -8.97 -23.62 -31.07
C TRP A 170 -10.10 -24.37 -31.81
N LYS A 171 -10.93 -25.16 -31.11
CA LYS A 171 -12.11 -25.85 -31.71
C LYS A 171 -13.44 -25.10 -31.56
N ARG A 172 -13.43 -23.82 -31.19
CA ARG A 172 -14.65 -23.00 -31.13
C ARG A 172 -15.00 -22.45 -32.52
N PRO A 173 -16.21 -22.67 -33.04
CA PRO A 173 -16.62 -22.09 -34.32
C PRO A 173 -16.73 -20.56 -34.20
N ALA A 174 -16.24 -19.87 -35.23
CA ALA A 174 -16.39 -18.43 -35.42
C ALA A 174 -17.75 -18.12 -36.07
N ASN A 175 -18.49 -17.16 -35.50
CA ASN A 175 -19.39 -16.18 -36.15
C ASN A 175 -20.14 -15.43 -35.03
N VAL A 176 -19.89 -14.14 -34.77
CA VAL A 176 -20.29 -12.91 -35.51
C VAL A 176 -21.80 -12.70 -35.56
N ALA A 177 -22.27 -11.74 -34.74
CA ALA A 177 -23.26 -10.70 -35.08
C ALA A 177 -23.28 -9.65 -33.94
N VAL A 178 -22.72 -8.43 -34.13
CA VAL A 178 -23.39 -7.11 -34.27
C VAL A 178 -24.73 -6.97 -33.51
N ASN A 179 -25.05 -5.91 -32.75
CA ASN A 179 -24.87 -4.46 -32.99
C ASN A 179 -25.19 -3.64 -31.68
N PRO A 180 -25.20 -2.28 -31.66
CA PRO A 180 -24.68 -1.48 -30.56
C PRO A 180 -25.75 -0.64 -29.82
N THR A 181 -25.40 -0.08 -28.66
CA THR A 181 -26.03 1.17 -28.18
C THR A 181 -25.05 1.93 -27.30
N ILE A 182 -24.48 2.97 -27.89
CA ILE A 182 -23.89 4.13 -27.22
C ILE A 182 -25.04 5.15 -27.03
N PRO A 183 -25.10 5.85 -25.91
CA PRO A 183 -25.43 7.27 -25.98
C PRO A 183 -24.22 8.10 -25.60
N ALA A 184 -23.87 8.98 -26.54
CA ALA A 184 -22.99 10.11 -26.31
C ALA A 184 -23.66 11.05 -25.32
N ASN A 185 -22.88 11.60 -24.39
CA ASN A 185 -23.01 13.02 -24.07
C ASN A 185 -21.63 13.59 -23.82
N ASN A 186 -21.26 14.44 -24.76
CA ASN A 186 -20.03 15.18 -24.87
C ASN A 186 -20.40 16.62 -24.54
N VAL A 187 -19.90 17.19 -23.44
CA VAL A 187 -19.91 18.64 -23.23
C VAL A 187 -18.60 19.04 -22.57
N PHE A 188 -17.77 19.66 -23.41
CA PHE A 188 -16.84 20.78 -23.16
C PHE A 188 -15.54 20.53 -22.37
N SER A 189 -14.34 20.54 -22.97
CA SER A 189 -13.62 21.52 -23.81
C SER A 189 -12.73 22.46 -23.01
N GLU A 190 -11.49 22.60 -23.51
CA GLU A 190 -10.67 23.83 -23.45
C GLU A 190 -9.65 24.09 -22.31
N MET A 191 -8.86 23.11 -21.85
CA MET A 191 -7.61 23.44 -21.12
C MET A 191 -6.39 22.51 -21.34
N GLN A 192 -6.38 21.62 -22.35
CA GLN A 192 -5.23 20.72 -22.56
C GLN A 192 -4.25 21.14 -23.68
N PHE A 193 -4.57 22.13 -24.51
CA PHE A 193 -3.67 22.51 -25.62
C PHE A 193 -2.51 23.43 -25.20
N VAL A 194 -2.58 24.11 -24.06
CA VAL A 194 -1.48 25.01 -23.59
C VAL A 194 -0.33 24.23 -22.95
N TRP A 195 -0.59 23.04 -22.39
CA TRP A 195 0.42 22.29 -21.63
C TRP A 195 1.37 21.45 -22.52
N LEU A 196 0.92 21.02 -23.71
CA LEU A 196 1.76 20.24 -24.65
C LEU A 196 2.67 21.12 -25.52
N ALA A 197 2.34 22.40 -25.73
CA ALA A 197 3.13 23.32 -26.54
C ALA A 197 4.38 23.88 -25.82
N ARG A 198 4.45 23.77 -24.48
CA ARG A 198 5.59 24.27 -23.68
C ARG A 198 6.76 23.28 -23.52
N ARG A 199 6.62 22.04 -24.01
CA ARG A 199 7.61 20.95 -23.84
C ARG A 199 8.45 20.66 -25.09
N ARG A 200 8.31 21.45 -26.17
CA ARG A 200 9.03 21.23 -27.44
C ARG A 200 9.80 22.43 -27.98
N GLY A 201 10.18 23.41 -27.14
CA GLY A 201 11.30 24.32 -27.43
C GLY A 201 11.36 24.95 -28.84
N ILE A 202 10.21 25.25 -29.44
CA ILE A 202 10.10 25.92 -30.73
C ILE A 202 9.12 27.05 -30.52
N LEU A 203 9.66 28.23 -30.20
CA LEU A 203 9.26 29.53 -30.72
C LEU A 203 10.14 30.58 -30.03
N SER A 204 11.09 31.07 -30.82
CA SER A 204 11.92 32.23 -30.51
C SER A 204 11.07 33.50 -30.47
N LEU A 205 11.58 34.50 -29.76
CA LEU A 205 11.05 35.85 -29.56
C LEU A 205 10.40 36.47 -30.81
N HIS A 206 9.22 37.08 -30.65
CA HIS A 206 8.96 38.52 -30.84
C HIS A 206 7.46 38.78 -30.94
N ALA A 207 6.91 39.60 -30.05
CA ALA A 207 5.82 40.53 -30.39
C ALA A 207 5.63 41.58 -29.28
N HIS A 208 6.33 42.70 -29.47
CA HIS A 208 5.81 44.01 -29.13
C HIS A 208 4.48 44.22 -29.88
N PHE A 209 3.40 44.61 -29.22
CA PHE A 209 2.56 45.73 -29.67
C PHE A 209 1.49 46.13 -28.63
N LYS A 210 1.55 47.41 -28.25
CA LYS A 210 0.52 48.35 -27.74
C LYS A 210 -0.63 47.85 -26.87
#